data_AF-A0A537QYA2-F1
#
_entry.id   AF-A0A537QYA2-F1
#
_cell.length_a   1.000
_cell.length_b   1.000
_cell.length_c   1.000
_cell.angle_alpha   90.00
_cell.angle_beta   90.00
_cell.angle_gamma   90.00
#
_symmetry.space_group_name_H-M   'P 1'
#
loop_
_entity.id
_entity.type
_entity.pdbx_description
1 polymer ?
#
loop_
_entity_poly.entity_id
_entity_poly.type
_entity_poly.pdbx_seq_one_letter_code
_entity_poly.pdbx_strand_id
1 'polypeptide(L)'
;LAALVTGSLRRVLGSVTLNDILSNKRAAIMVQIRDDVAEQAKPFGIEVVDVRLRRADLPEENSQAIYARMQSEREQQARQYRGEGAEAAQNVRANAERERTVILAEAQRDAQRVRGDGDGQSIKIYADAFNQDKEFFAFYRSLQAYREGLNGKDTSFVLSPEGNFFRFFGGWAGEGAAAGGTPSGSAPRATR
;
A
#
# COMPACT_ATOMS: atom_id res chain seq x y z
N LEU A 1 -71.35 18.70 -28.61
CA LEU A 1 -70.11 19.51 -28.68
C LEU A 1 -68.97 18.94 -27.86
N ALA A 2 -69.13 18.73 -26.54
CA ALA A 2 -68.07 18.15 -25.71
C ALA A 2 -67.53 16.80 -26.24
N ALA A 3 -68.41 15.92 -26.72
CA ALA A 3 -68.02 14.64 -27.33
C ALA A 3 -67.20 14.79 -28.64
N LEU A 4 -67.52 15.79 -29.46
CA LEU A 4 -66.84 16.08 -30.74
C LEU A 4 -65.43 16.64 -30.51
N VAL A 5 -65.31 17.58 -29.56
CA VAL A 5 -64.04 18.16 -29.12
C VAL A 5 -63.17 17.11 -28.45
N THR A 6 -63.74 16.24 -27.61
CA THR A 6 -62.98 15.18 -26.93
C THR A 6 -62.50 14.10 -27.89
N GLY A 7 -63.30 13.76 -28.91
CA GLY A 7 -62.95 12.76 -29.93
C GLY A 7 -61.83 13.19 -30.86
N SER A 8 -61.89 14.44 -31.36
CA SER A 8 -60.82 15.04 -32.19
C SER A 8 -59.52 15.24 -31.39
N LEU A 9 -59.61 15.78 -30.17
CA LEU A 9 -58.47 15.94 -29.27
C LEU A 9 -57.74 14.61 -29.02
N ARG A 10 -58.47 13.53 -28.72
CA ARG A 10 -57.87 12.20 -28.48
C ARG A 10 -57.20 11.64 -29.72
N ARG A 11 -57.76 11.85 -30.91
CA ARG A 11 -57.22 11.36 -32.19
C ARG A 11 -55.87 11.99 -32.50
N VAL A 12 -55.77 13.31 -32.37
CA VAL A 12 -54.53 14.06 -32.62
C VAL A 12 -53.48 13.81 -31.53
N LEU A 13 -53.89 13.70 -30.26
CA LEU A 13 -52.97 13.35 -29.17
C LEU A 13 -52.44 11.91 -29.30
N GLY A 14 -53.21 11.00 -29.90
CA GLY A 14 -52.78 9.62 -30.16
C GLY A 14 -51.76 9.47 -31.28
N SER A 15 -51.63 10.47 -32.17
CA SER A 15 -50.67 10.45 -33.30
C SER A 15 -49.38 11.20 -33.01
N VAL A 16 -49.23 11.81 -31.82
CA VAL A 16 -48.10 12.67 -31.47
C VAL A 16 -47.40 12.14 -30.21
N THR A 17 -46.07 12.25 -30.17
CA THR A 17 -45.29 11.76 -29.02
C THR A 17 -45.39 12.70 -27.82
N LEU A 18 -45.21 12.16 -26.60
CA LEU A 18 -45.25 12.94 -25.35
C LEU A 18 -44.24 14.11 -25.37
N ASN A 19 -43.04 13.88 -25.89
CA ASN A 19 -42.00 14.91 -26.02
C ASN A 19 -42.42 16.07 -26.93
N ASP A 20 -43.17 15.80 -28.00
CA ASP A 20 -43.62 16.84 -28.92
C ASP A 20 -44.68 17.75 -28.27
N ILE A 21 -45.53 17.19 -27.39
CA ILE A 21 -46.58 17.92 -26.65
C ILE A 21 -45.98 18.86 -25.58
N LEU A 22 -44.82 18.50 -25.03
CA LEU A 22 -44.07 19.28 -24.04
C LEU A 22 -43.06 20.26 -24.66
N SER A 23 -42.94 20.28 -25.99
CA SER A 23 -41.98 21.11 -26.73
C SER A 23 -42.61 22.30 -27.45
N ASN A 24 -41.81 23.06 -28.22
CA ASN A 24 -42.28 24.16 -29.06
C ASN A 24 -43.32 23.75 -30.12
N LYS A 25 -43.45 22.45 -30.44
CA LYS A 25 -44.45 21.94 -31.39
C LYS A 25 -45.89 21.98 -30.84
N ARG A 26 -46.07 22.21 -29.54
CA ARG A 26 -47.39 22.30 -28.89
C ARG A 26 -48.33 23.29 -29.57
N ALA A 27 -47.81 24.45 -29.99
CA ALA A 27 -48.63 25.49 -30.62
C ALA A 27 -49.21 25.02 -31.97
N ALA A 28 -48.41 24.35 -32.80
CA ALA A 28 -48.85 23.81 -34.08
C ALA A 28 -49.91 22.71 -33.91
N ILE A 29 -49.74 21.84 -32.92
CA ILE A 29 -50.71 20.77 -32.60
C ILE A 29 -52.06 21.37 -32.15
N MET A 30 -52.04 22.43 -31.34
CA MET A 30 -53.27 23.10 -30.88
C MET A 30 -54.03 23.76 -32.03
N VAL A 31 -53.32 24.35 -33.00
CA VAL A 31 -53.93 24.90 -34.22
C VAL A 31 -54.59 23.80 -35.04
N GLN A 32 -53.90 22.66 -35.23
CA GLN A 32 -54.43 21.52 -35.97
C GLN A 32 -55.70 20.95 -35.31
N ILE A 33 -55.71 20.82 -33.98
CA ILE A 33 -56.91 20.38 -33.23
C ILE A 33 -58.06 21.38 -33.39
N ARG A 34 -57.78 22.68 -33.32
CA ARG A 34 -58.80 23.72 -33.51
C ARG A 34 -59.43 23.62 -34.89
N ASP A 35 -58.61 23.48 -35.93
CA ASP A 35 -59.08 23.45 -37.31
C ASP A 35 -59.92 22.19 -37.59
N ASP A 36 -59.51 21.03 -37.08
CA ASP A 36 -60.28 19.77 -37.13
C ASP A 36 -61.63 19.90 -36.41
N VAL A 37 -61.66 20.52 -35.23
CA VAL A 37 -62.89 20.75 -34.46
C VAL A 37 -63.79 21.74 -35.19
N ALA A 38 -63.23 22.80 -35.77
CA ALA A 38 -63.98 23.82 -36.50
C ALA A 38 -64.64 23.22 -37.75
N GLU A 39 -63.93 22.39 -38.50
CA GLU A 39 -64.49 21.71 -39.67
C GLU A 39 -65.67 20.78 -39.30
N GLN A 40 -65.55 20.05 -38.21
CA GLN A 40 -66.62 19.17 -37.72
C GLN A 40 -67.78 19.93 -37.06
N ALA A 41 -67.56 21.19 -36.63
CA ALA A 41 -68.58 22.05 -36.03
C ALA A 41 -69.41 22.85 -37.07
N LYS A 42 -68.90 23.02 -38.29
CA LYS A 42 -69.59 23.72 -39.40
C LYS A 42 -71.04 23.26 -39.65
N PRO A 43 -71.36 21.94 -39.69
CA PRO A 43 -72.73 21.46 -39.93
C PRO A 43 -73.72 21.86 -38.81
N PHE A 44 -73.21 22.23 -37.64
CA PHE A 44 -74.00 22.61 -36.48
C PHE A 44 -74.11 24.13 -36.31
N GLY A 45 -73.55 24.93 -37.23
CA GLY A 45 -73.60 26.40 -37.20
C GLY A 45 -72.78 27.04 -36.07
N ILE A 46 -71.71 26.37 -35.62
CA ILE A 46 -70.91 26.78 -34.46
C ILE A 46 -69.51 27.20 -34.91
N GLU A 47 -69.08 28.38 -34.46
CA GLU A 47 -67.73 28.91 -34.69
C GLU A 47 -66.82 28.63 -33.48
N VAL A 48 -65.61 28.11 -33.76
CA VAL A 48 -64.63 27.73 -32.74
C VAL A 48 -63.50 28.77 -32.72
N VAL A 49 -63.46 29.58 -31.66
CA VAL A 49 -62.49 30.70 -31.55
C VAL A 49 -61.12 30.24 -31.03
N ASP A 50 -61.09 29.40 -29.99
CA ASP A 50 -59.85 28.94 -29.36
C ASP A 50 -60.02 27.59 -28.65
N VAL A 51 -58.98 26.76 -28.64
CA VAL A 51 -58.91 25.48 -27.93
C VAL A 51 -57.68 25.49 -27.03
N ARG A 52 -57.88 25.39 -25.72
CA ARG A 52 -56.79 25.40 -24.72
C ARG A 52 -56.78 24.13 -23.89
N LEU A 53 -55.59 23.56 -23.70
CA LEU A 53 -55.38 22.46 -22.76
C LEU A 53 -55.29 22.99 -21.33
N ARG A 54 -56.16 22.51 -20.44
CA ARG A 54 -56.29 23.04 -19.08
C ARG A 54 -55.30 22.43 -18.07
N ARG A 55 -54.90 21.16 -18.25
CA ARG A 55 -53.74 20.50 -17.61
C ARG A 55 -53.64 19.06 -18.14
N ALA A 56 -52.44 18.58 -18.41
CA ALA A 56 -52.17 17.16 -18.61
C ALA A 56 -51.57 16.64 -17.29
N ASP A 57 -52.42 16.09 -16.42
CA ASP A 57 -51.93 15.50 -15.18
C ASP A 57 -51.35 14.12 -15.52
N LEU A 58 -50.05 13.95 -15.33
CA LEU A 58 -49.43 12.62 -15.33
C LEU A 58 -49.96 11.87 -14.09
N PRO A 59 -50.48 10.63 -14.23
CA PRO A 59 -50.84 9.81 -13.08
C PRO A 59 -49.62 9.62 -12.16
N GLU A 60 -49.79 9.82 -10.85
CA GLU A 60 -48.71 9.72 -9.86
C GLU A 60 -48.01 8.35 -9.86
N GLU A 61 -48.71 7.28 -10.27
CA GLU A 61 -48.20 5.91 -10.35
C GLU A 61 -46.99 5.76 -11.30
N ASN A 62 -46.93 6.52 -12.40
CA ASN A 62 -45.78 6.47 -13.32
C ASN A 62 -44.55 7.18 -12.76
N SER A 63 -44.74 8.15 -11.86
CA SER A 63 -43.62 8.91 -11.29
C SER A 63 -42.76 8.06 -10.36
N GLN A 64 -43.38 7.22 -9.53
CA GLN A 64 -42.68 6.36 -8.57
C GLN A 64 -41.77 5.34 -9.25
N ALA A 65 -42.22 4.74 -10.36
CA ALA A 65 -41.43 3.79 -11.12
C ALA A 65 -40.16 4.42 -11.74
N ILE A 66 -40.26 5.67 -12.20
CA ILE A 66 -39.11 6.41 -12.73
C ILE A 66 -38.14 6.79 -11.62
N TYR A 67 -38.63 7.25 -10.46
CA TYR A 67 -37.76 7.53 -9.30
C TYR A 67 -37.03 6.29 -8.80
N ALA A 68 -37.72 5.15 -8.68
CA ALA A 68 -37.12 3.88 -8.28
C ALA A 68 -36.02 3.44 -9.27
N ARG A 69 -36.27 3.60 -10.57
CA ARG A 69 -35.28 3.32 -11.62
C ARG A 69 -34.06 4.25 -11.52
N MET A 70 -34.28 5.56 -11.39
CA MET A 70 -33.18 6.53 -11.25
C MET A 70 -32.34 6.27 -10.00
N GLN A 71 -32.97 5.87 -8.90
CA GLN A 71 -32.27 5.50 -7.68
C GLN A 71 -31.41 4.25 -7.90
N SER A 72 -31.96 3.19 -8.49
CA SER A 72 -31.22 1.97 -8.81
C SER A 72 -30.04 2.24 -9.74
N GLU A 73 -30.23 3.07 -10.78
CA GLU A 73 -29.15 3.45 -11.71
C GLU A 73 -28.05 4.24 -10.99
N ARG A 74 -28.39 5.20 -10.13
CA ARG A 74 -27.40 5.91 -9.30
C ARG A 74 -26.67 4.98 -8.33
N GLU A 75 -27.38 4.05 -7.70
CA GLU A 75 -26.77 3.10 -6.77
C GLU A 75 -25.82 2.15 -7.49
N GLN A 76 -26.18 1.67 -8.68
CA GLN A 76 -25.30 0.87 -9.54
C GLN A 76 -24.06 1.66 -9.94
N GLN A 77 -24.24 2.90 -10.40
CA GLN A 77 -23.13 3.77 -10.77
C GLN A 77 -22.21 4.07 -9.57
N ALA A 78 -22.77 4.35 -8.40
CA ALA A 78 -21.99 4.55 -7.18
C ALA A 78 -21.24 3.29 -6.72
N ARG A 79 -21.85 2.11 -6.88
CA ARG A 79 -21.17 0.82 -6.61
C ARG A 79 -20.02 0.60 -7.59
N GLN A 80 -20.23 0.91 -8.86
CA GLN A 80 -19.19 0.78 -9.88
C GLN A 80 -18.00 1.69 -9.61
N TYR A 81 -18.24 2.98 -9.34
CA TYR A 81 -17.15 3.91 -8.98
C TYR A 81 -16.42 3.52 -7.69
N ARG A 82 -17.14 2.98 -6.70
CA ARG A 82 -16.51 2.44 -5.48
C ARG A 82 -15.66 1.20 -5.77
N GLY A 83 -16.12 0.33 -6.67
CA GLY A 83 -15.36 -0.85 -7.12
C GLY A 83 -14.08 -0.45 -7.84
N GLU A 84 -14.19 0.44 -8.84
CA GLU A 84 -13.05 0.96 -9.61
C GLU A 84 -12.04 1.67 -8.70
N GLY A 85 -12.52 2.48 -7.74
CA GLY A 85 -11.67 3.14 -6.76
C GLY A 85 -10.95 2.14 -5.83
N ALA A 86 -11.62 1.08 -5.41
CA ALA A 86 -11.02 0.03 -4.58
C ALA A 86 -9.95 -0.77 -5.36
N GLU A 87 -10.24 -1.12 -6.62
CA GLU A 87 -9.31 -1.83 -7.49
C GLU A 87 -8.05 -0.97 -7.76
N ALA A 88 -8.24 0.29 -8.14
CA ALA A 88 -7.14 1.22 -8.34
C ALA A 88 -6.28 1.37 -7.07
N ALA A 89 -6.92 1.51 -5.90
CA ALA A 89 -6.22 1.60 -4.62
C ALA A 89 -5.44 0.31 -4.29
N GLN A 90 -6.02 -0.87 -4.56
CA GLN A 90 -5.35 -2.15 -4.35
C GLN A 90 -4.13 -2.29 -5.26
N ASN A 91 -4.25 -1.92 -6.53
CA ASN A 91 -3.14 -1.95 -7.48
C ASN A 91 -2.00 -1.02 -7.06
N VAL A 92 -2.31 0.22 -6.66
CA VAL A 92 -1.30 1.17 -6.16
C VAL A 92 -0.60 0.62 -4.90
N ARG A 93 -1.36 0.10 -3.93
CA ARG A 93 -0.77 -0.49 -2.72
C ARG A 93 0.10 -1.70 -3.02
N ALA A 94 -0.34 -2.59 -3.90
CA ALA A 94 0.42 -3.77 -4.28
C ALA A 94 1.74 -3.41 -4.98
N ASN A 95 1.70 -2.40 -5.85
CA ASN A 95 2.90 -1.89 -6.51
C ASN A 95 3.85 -1.23 -5.52
N ALA A 96 3.33 -0.40 -4.61
CA ALA A 96 4.12 0.24 -3.57
C ALA A 96 4.78 -0.76 -2.63
N GLU A 97 4.07 -1.82 -2.22
CA GLU A 97 4.66 -2.86 -1.35
C GLU A 97 5.74 -3.67 -2.07
N ARG A 98 5.54 -3.96 -3.36
CA ARG A 98 6.55 -4.62 -4.20
C ARG A 98 7.82 -3.75 -4.29
N GLU A 99 7.66 -2.47 -4.62
CA GLU A 99 8.76 -1.53 -4.73
C GLU A 99 9.51 -1.35 -3.40
N ARG A 100 8.78 -1.20 -2.30
CA ARG A 100 9.33 -1.17 -0.95
C ARG A 100 10.18 -2.42 -0.66
N THR A 101 9.67 -3.59 -1.00
CA THR A 101 10.37 -4.86 -0.77
C THR A 101 11.67 -4.92 -1.58
N VAL A 102 11.63 -4.50 -2.84
CA VAL A 102 12.82 -4.44 -3.71
C VAL A 102 13.86 -3.47 -3.14
N ILE A 103 13.45 -2.24 -2.78
CA ILE A 103 14.36 -1.23 -2.21
C ILE A 103 15.00 -1.73 -0.92
N LEU A 104 14.23 -2.36 -0.03
CA LEU A 104 14.78 -2.92 1.20
C LEU A 104 15.76 -4.07 0.94
N ALA A 105 15.45 -4.95 -0.02
CA ALA A 105 16.34 -6.03 -0.40
C ALA A 105 17.65 -5.52 -1.03
N GLU A 106 17.57 -4.52 -1.90
CA GLU A 106 18.74 -3.85 -2.50
C GLU A 106 19.58 -3.15 -1.44
N ALA A 107 18.95 -2.37 -0.56
CA ALA A 107 19.64 -1.70 0.54
C ALA A 107 20.34 -2.69 1.48
N GLN A 108 19.71 -3.82 1.80
CA GLN A 108 20.32 -4.87 2.62
C GLN A 108 21.49 -5.54 1.91
N ARG A 109 21.34 -5.85 0.61
CA ARG A 109 22.41 -6.42 -0.21
C ARG A 109 23.62 -5.50 -0.25
N ASP A 110 23.40 -4.20 -0.49
CA ASP A 110 24.47 -3.22 -0.57
C ASP A 110 25.12 -3.00 0.80
N ALA A 111 24.34 -2.94 1.88
CA ALA A 111 24.88 -2.87 3.23
C ALA A 111 25.75 -4.10 3.58
N GLN A 112 25.31 -5.31 3.21
CA GLN A 112 26.10 -6.53 3.40
C GLN A 112 27.38 -6.52 2.57
N ARG A 113 27.32 -6.02 1.34
CA ARG A 113 28.48 -5.89 0.47
C ARG A 113 29.51 -4.93 1.08
N VAL A 114 29.08 -3.73 1.46
CA VAL A 114 29.97 -2.72 2.06
C VAL A 114 30.57 -3.23 3.38
N ARG A 115 29.78 -3.92 4.21
CA ARG A 115 30.30 -4.54 5.43
C ARG A 115 31.33 -5.63 5.12
N GLY A 116 31.04 -6.52 4.17
CA GLY A 116 31.96 -7.57 3.75
C GLY A 116 33.27 -7.03 3.15
N ASP A 117 33.19 -5.97 2.34
CA ASP A 117 34.36 -5.28 1.80
C ASP A 117 35.19 -4.63 2.92
N GLY A 118 34.53 -3.99 3.90
CA GLY A 118 35.18 -3.41 5.08
C GLY A 118 35.85 -4.45 5.98
N ASP A 119 35.16 -5.56 6.26
CA ASP A 119 35.71 -6.67 7.03
C ASP A 119 36.91 -7.30 6.31
N GLY A 120 36.81 -7.47 4.98
CA GLY A 120 37.90 -7.97 4.15
C GLY A 120 39.12 -7.06 4.14
N GLN A 121 38.92 -5.73 4.02
CA GLN A 121 40.01 -4.76 4.12
C GLN A 121 40.63 -4.74 5.51
N SER A 122 39.81 -4.79 6.55
CA SER A 122 40.25 -4.86 7.94
C SER A 122 41.13 -6.08 8.17
N ILE A 123 40.67 -7.27 7.78
CA ILE A 123 41.44 -8.52 7.92
C ILE A 123 42.75 -8.45 7.13
N LYS A 124 42.76 -7.89 5.92
CA LYS A 124 44.01 -7.70 5.15
C LYS A 124 45.01 -6.81 5.89
N ILE A 125 44.57 -5.65 6.36
CA ILE A 125 45.42 -4.72 7.13
C ILE A 125 45.94 -5.40 8.41
N TYR A 126 45.08 -6.16 9.11
CA TYR A 126 45.48 -6.92 10.30
C TYR A 126 46.52 -8.00 9.97
N ALA A 127 46.35 -8.74 8.88
CA ALA A 127 47.29 -9.77 8.44
C ALA A 127 48.64 -9.16 8.01
N ASP A 128 48.60 -8.04 7.29
CA ASP A 128 49.81 -7.30 6.87
C ASP A 128 50.58 -6.78 8.08
N ALA A 129 49.89 -6.21 9.08
CA ALA A 129 50.50 -5.76 10.33
C ALA A 129 51.09 -6.92 11.14
N PHE A 130 50.40 -8.08 11.19
CA PHE A 130 50.89 -9.27 11.88
C PHE A 130 52.16 -9.85 11.25
N ASN A 131 52.29 -9.76 9.93
CA ASN A 131 53.46 -10.23 9.20
C ASN A 131 54.71 -9.34 9.42
N GLN A 132 54.55 -8.09 9.86
CA GLN A 132 55.68 -7.20 10.12
C GLN A 132 56.44 -7.58 11.40
N ASP A 133 55.73 -7.83 12.50
CA ASP A 133 56.31 -8.35 13.74
C ASP A 133 55.27 -9.12 14.57
N LYS A 134 55.43 -10.45 14.59
CA LYS A 134 54.51 -11.39 15.20
C LYS A 134 54.50 -11.30 16.73
N GLU A 135 55.65 -11.03 17.34
CA GLU A 135 55.81 -11.03 18.80
C GLU A 135 55.32 -9.70 19.39
N PHE A 136 55.66 -8.58 18.76
CA PHE A 136 55.20 -7.25 19.16
C PHE A 136 53.68 -7.12 19.07
N PHE A 137 53.07 -7.63 17.99
CA PHE A 137 51.61 -7.59 17.81
C PHE A 137 50.88 -8.45 18.85
N ALA A 138 51.38 -9.65 19.15
CA ALA A 138 50.79 -10.52 20.19
C ALA A 138 50.81 -9.84 21.57
N PHE A 139 51.89 -9.14 21.89
CA PHE A 139 51.99 -8.32 23.10
C PHE A 139 51.00 -7.14 23.09
N TYR A 140 50.97 -6.32 22.03
CA TYR A 140 50.05 -5.19 21.92
C TYR A 140 48.57 -5.61 22.01
N ARG A 141 48.21 -6.75 21.38
CA ARG A 141 46.84 -7.27 21.43
C ARG A 141 46.45 -7.73 22.83
N SER A 142 47.36 -8.36 23.57
CA SER A 142 47.13 -8.68 25.00
C SER A 142 46.91 -7.43 25.84
N LEU A 143 47.69 -6.36 25.65
CA LEU A 143 47.50 -5.08 26.33
C LEU A 143 46.14 -4.44 26.03
N GLN A 144 45.69 -4.50 24.77
CA GLN A 144 44.38 -3.95 24.40
C GLN A 144 43.23 -4.78 24.97
N ALA A 145 43.36 -6.11 25.01
CA ALA A 145 42.41 -6.98 25.68
C ALA A 145 42.34 -6.73 27.20
N TYR A 146 43.48 -6.43 27.85
CA TYR A 146 43.48 -6.00 29.25
C TYR A 146 42.74 -4.68 29.43
N ARG A 147 42.96 -3.71 28.54
CA ARG A 147 42.28 -2.42 28.60
C ARG A 147 40.77 -2.55 28.44
N GLU A 148 40.29 -3.36 27.51
CA GLU A 148 38.85 -3.59 27.32
C GLU A 148 38.23 -4.41 28.47
N GLY A 149 38.91 -5.46 28.91
CA GLY A 149 38.42 -6.36 29.97
C GLY A 149 38.44 -5.77 31.38
N LEU A 150 39.35 -4.84 31.67
CA LEU A 150 39.53 -4.25 33.01
C LEU A 150 38.87 -2.86 33.17
N ASN A 151 38.16 -2.34 32.16
CA ASN A 151 37.46 -1.05 32.22
C ASN A 151 36.12 -1.08 32.99
N GLY A 152 35.67 -2.25 33.47
CA GLY A 152 34.46 -2.38 34.29
C GLY A 152 34.74 -2.00 35.74
N LYS A 153 34.11 -0.92 36.24
CA LYS A 153 34.30 -0.38 37.60
C LYS A 153 33.88 -1.32 38.74
N ASP A 154 33.21 -2.43 38.43
CA ASP A 154 32.56 -3.33 39.42
C ASP A 154 32.96 -4.81 39.30
N THR A 155 33.96 -5.17 38.47
CA THR A 155 34.30 -6.59 38.24
C THR A 155 35.57 -7.00 38.99
N SER A 156 35.40 -7.66 40.14
CA SER A 156 36.48 -8.38 40.83
C SER A 156 36.80 -9.68 40.09
N PHE A 157 37.93 -9.72 39.39
CA PHE A 157 38.39 -10.90 38.66
C PHE A 157 39.33 -11.74 39.53
N VAL A 158 38.91 -12.97 39.89
CA VAL A 158 39.78 -13.98 40.50
C VAL A 158 40.37 -14.82 39.37
N LEU A 159 41.61 -14.53 38.98
CA LEU A 159 42.32 -15.21 37.89
C LEU A 159 43.58 -15.89 38.41
N SER A 160 43.86 -17.10 37.92
CA SER A 160 45.10 -17.82 38.24
C SER A 160 46.31 -17.17 37.53
N PRO A 161 47.45 -16.93 38.22
CA PRO A 161 48.64 -16.28 37.67
C PRO A 161 49.30 -16.99 36.48
N GLU A 162 48.97 -18.25 36.25
CA GLU A 162 49.60 -19.12 35.24
C GLU A 162 48.84 -19.17 33.90
N GLY A 163 47.72 -18.44 33.77
CA GLY A 163 46.93 -18.44 32.55
C GLY A 163 47.63 -17.75 31.37
N ASN A 164 47.29 -18.17 30.13
CA ASN A 164 47.72 -17.51 28.88
C ASN A 164 47.45 -15.98 28.86
N PHE A 165 46.55 -15.53 29.72
CA PHE A 165 46.23 -14.13 29.96
C PHE A 165 47.34 -13.34 30.67
N PHE A 166 48.34 -13.92 31.33
CA PHE A 166 49.44 -13.18 31.98
C PHE A 166 50.84 -13.53 31.45
N ARG A 167 50.92 -14.24 30.32
CA ARG A 167 52.18 -14.75 29.75
C ARG A 167 53.27 -13.68 29.57
N PHE A 168 52.89 -12.46 29.18
CA PHE A 168 53.82 -11.36 28.99
C PHE A 168 54.14 -10.57 30.28
N PHE A 169 53.39 -10.77 31.36
CA PHE A 169 53.64 -10.14 32.66
C PHE A 169 54.52 -11.04 33.56
N GLY A 170 54.42 -12.37 33.43
CA GLY A 170 55.22 -13.35 34.17
C GLY A 170 56.64 -13.56 33.64
N GLY A 171 56.90 -13.26 32.36
CA GLY A 171 58.21 -13.52 31.71
C GLY A 171 59.37 -12.61 32.16
N TRP A 172 59.09 -11.54 32.91
CA TRP A 172 60.10 -10.65 33.50
C TRP A 172 60.41 -11.02 34.97
N ALA A 173 59.56 -11.79 35.63
CA ALA A 173 59.68 -12.12 37.05
C ALA A 173 60.15 -13.58 37.22
N GLY A 174 61.43 -13.85 36.97
CA GLY A 174 62.01 -15.13 37.41
C GLY A 174 63.14 -15.76 36.61
N GLU A 175 63.94 -15.03 35.83
CA GLU A 175 65.25 -15.54 35.38
C GLU A 175 66.26 -15.41 36.54
N GLY A 176 66.09 -16.21 37.59
CA GLY A 176 66.97 -16.14 38.77
C GLY A 176 66.76 -17.17 39.88
N ALA A 177 65.77 -18.05 39.82
CA ALA A 177 65.50 -18.98 40.91
C ALA A 177 65.08 -20.37 40.43
N ALA A 178 65.99 -21.08 39.76
CA ALA A 178 65.92 -22.54 39.64
C ALA A 178 67.30 -23.16 39.35
N ALA A 179 68.30 -22.82 40.16
CA ALA A 179 69.48 -23.66 40.32
C ALA A 179 69.31 -24.50 41.59
N GLY A 180 69.16 -25.82 41.45
CA GLY A 180 69.29 -26.73 42.58
C GLY A 180 68.49 -28.02 42.49
N GLY A 181 69.15 -29.09 42.02
CA GLY A 181 68.98 -30.43 42.61
C GLY A 181 68.01 -31.39 41.94
N THR A 182 68.50 -32.11 40.94
CA THR A 182 68.09 -33.52 40.73
C THR A 182 68.78 -34.39 41.79
N PRO A 183 68.15 -35.49 42.24
CA PRO A 183 68.46 -36.79 41.62
C PRO A 183 67.18 -37.64 41.41
N SER A 184 66.96 -38.18 40.21
CA SER A 184 67.34 -39.55 39.81
C SER A 184 66.83 -40.65 40.75
N GLY A 185 65.73 -41.30 40.35
CA GLY A 185 65.24 -42.57 40.87
C GLY A 185 64.56 -43.35 39.74
N SER A 186 65.19 -44.44 39.34
CA SER A 186 64.92 -45.33 38.20
C SER A 186 63.62 -46.13 38.28
N ALA A 187 63.09 -46.47 37.09
CA ALA A 187 61.95 -47.32 36.68
C ALA A 187 61.88 -48.74 37.32
N PRO A 188 61.00 -49.72 36.92
CA PRO A 188 59.92 -49.73 35.90
C PRO A 188 58.62 -50.54 36.25
N ARG A 189 57.65 -50.52 35.31
CA ARG A 189 56.69 -51.59 34.89
C ARG A 189 55.65 -52.16 35.89
N ALA A 190 54.38 -52.23 35.45
CA ALA A 190 53.63 -53.49 35.16
C ALA A 190 52.09 -53.32 35.24
N THR A 191 51.42 -53.61 34.12
CA THR A 191 50.16 -54.37 33.94
C THR A 191 49.16 -54.48 35.11
N ARG A 192 47.90 -54.06 34.90
CA ARG A 192 46.78 -54.92 34.46
C ARG A 192 45.57 -54.06 34.11
#